data_AF-A0A034V8K6-F1
#
_entry.id   AF-A0A034V8K6-F1
#
_cell.length_a   1.000
_cell.length_b   1.000
_cell.length_c   1.000
_cell.angle_alpha   90.00
_cell.angle_beta   90.00
_cell.angle_gamma   90.00
#
_symmetry.space_group_name_H-M   'P 1'
#
loop_
_entity.id
_entity.type
_entity.pdbx_description
1 polymer ?
#
loop_
_entity_poly.entity_id
_entity_poly.type
_entity_poly.pdbx_seq_one_letter_code
_entity_poly.pdbx_strand_id
1 'polypeptide(L)'
;MQKSSHIARQDSQEQLPTTHYKVVVPSMKRRTLAGTCGVGVFVIAFVAIVISFATPNWLASDDRITGAKLNRLGLWVHCFRSLPDVNDDSQRRFFVGCRWVYDPFTTGYDEIRGFLLPAFMIATQFFYTLAFIGALVSCVGVLVFFLCAGPDQKHFVTLIKLIGYVMLGTGVSAAIAVIVFACFGNRNGWMPEHANNWFGWSFVLACVGTVFSLVTGILFLTEQNVQAKKRKQFKESQTRFELVQGKA
;
A
#
# COMPACT_ATOMS: atom_id res chain seq x y z
N MET A 1 -20.17 -7.15 95.95
CA MET A 1 -19.12 -7.39 94.93
C MET A 1 -19.57 -6.78 93.61
N GLN A 2 -18.62 -6.14 92.95
CA GLN A 2 -18.64 -5.28 91.77
C GLN A 2 -19.33 -5.82 90.49
N LYS A 3 -19.81 -4.84 89.68
CA LYS A 3 -19.80 -4.76 88.19
C LYS A 3 -20.73 -5.70 87.39
N SER A 4 -21.35 -5.31 86.28
CA SER A 4 -21.34 -4.08 85.49
C SER A 4 -22.57 -4.09 84.57
N SER A 5 -23.25 -2.96 84.45
CA SER A 5 -24.26 -2.68 83.42
C SER A 5 -23.59 -2.52 82.05
N HIS A 6 -24.18 -3.08 80.99
CA HIS A 6 -23.95 -2.62 79.62
C HIS A 6 -25.28 -2.49 78.88
N ILE A 7 -25.55 -1.23 78.60
CA ILE A 7 -26.63 -0.63 77.83
C ILE A 7 -26.51 -1.11 76.38
N ALA A 8 -27.59 -1.66 75.82
CA ALA A 8 -27.73 -1.94 74.40
C ALA A 8 -27.81 -0.60 73.63
N ARG A 9 -26.83 -0.33 72.77
CA ARG A 9 -26.81 0.81 71.86
C ARG A 9 -27.12 0.29 70.46
N GLN A 10 -28.26 0.69 69.91
CA GLN A 10 -28.55 0.60 68.48
C GLN A 10 -27.49 1.39 67.71
N ASP A 11 -26.72 0.72 66.86
CA ASP A 11 -26.01 1.40 65.78
C ASP A 11 -26.74 1.11 64.47
N SER A 12 -27.22 2.21 63.91
CA SER A 12 -27.94 2.32 62.64
C SER A 12 -27.16 1.65 61.51
N GLN A 13 -27.82 0.71 60.85
CA GLN A 13 -27.39 0.16 59.57
C GLN A 13 -27.57 1.25 58.51
N GLU A 14 -26.53 2.07 58.30
CA GLU A 14 -26.52 3.07 57.22
C GLU A 14 -26.48 2.33 55.88
N GLN A 15 -27.66 2.24 55.26
CA GLN A 15 -27.91 1.57 54.00
C GLN A 15 -27.26 2.40 52.89
N LEU A 16 -26.00 2.09 52.55
CA LEU A 16 -25.29 2.72 51.45
C LEU A 16 -26.11 2.51 50.16
N PRO A 17 -26.53 3.57 49.45
CA PRO A 17 -27.37 3.43 48.27
C PRO A 17 -26.59 2.66 47.21
N THR A 18 -27.02 1.42 46.92
CA THR A 18 -26.55 0.62 45.79
C THR A 18 -27.00 1.30 44.50
N THR A 19 -26.23 2.33 44.14
CA THR A 19 -26.33 2.95 42.83
C THR A 19 -25.87 1.88 41.86
N HIS A 20 -26.82 1.22 41.19
CA HIS A 20 -26.54 0.35 40.06
C HIS A 20 -25.93 1.22 38.96
N TYR A 21 -24.63 1.49 39.06
CA TYR A 21 -23.84 2.00 37.96
C TYR A 21 -23.91 0.92 36.88
N LYS A 22 -24.79 1.12 35.90
CA LYS A 22 -24.64 0.43 34.61
C LYS A 22 -23.28 0.85 34.09
N VAL A 23 -22.28 -0.02 34.27
CA VAL A 23 -21.02 0.08 33.56
C VAL A 23 -21.38 -0.15 32.10
N VAL A 24 -21.65 0.93 31.38
CA VAL A 24 -21.76 0.91 29.92
C VAL A 24 -20.33 0.66 29.45
N VAL A 25 -19.96 -0.61 29.34
CA VAL A 25 -18.74 -1.00 28.63
C VAL A 25 -18.97 -0.54 27.19
N PRO A 26 -18.26 0.49 26.70
CA PRO A 26 -18.46 0.94 25.33
C PRO A 26 -18.12 -0.25 24.45
N SER A 27 -19.10 -0.72 23.67
CA SER A 27 -18.84 -1.71 22.62
C SER A 27 -17.70 -1.16 21.76
N MET A 28 -16.52 -1.74 21.89
CA MET A 28 -15.34 -1.33 21.15
C MET A 28 -15.59 -1.71 19.70
N LYS A 29 -16.09 -0.77 18.90
CA LYS A 29 -16.30 -0.99 17.46
C LYS A 29 -15.00 -1.49 16.87
N ARG A 30 -15.05 -2.67 16.23
CA ARG A 30 -13.89 -3.41 15.73
C ARG A 30 -13.00 -2.59 14.81
N ARG A 31 -13.57 -1.58 14.13
CA ARG A 31 -12.88 -0.68 13.19
C ARG A 31 -13.41 0.74 13.29
N THR A 32 -12.53 1.73 13.13
CA THR A 32 -12.97 3.12 12.94
C THR A 32 -13.28 3.39 11.47
N LEU A 33 -13.78 4.60 11.19
CA LEU A 33 -13.97 5.07 9.82
C LEU A 33 -12.64 5.09 9.05
N ALA A 34 -11.54 5.51 9.69
CA ALA A 34 -10.22 5.57 9.08
C ALA A 34 -9.74 4.19 8.62
N GLY A 35 -9.88 3.16 9.46
CA GLY A 35 -9.55 1.78 9.08
C GLY A 35 -10.43 1.23 7.94
N THR A 36 -11.70 1.61 7.87
CA THR A 36 -12.60 1.15 6.78
C THR A 36 -12.25 1.84 5.46
N CYS A 37 -12.08 3.17 5.48
CA CYS A 37 -11.65 3.93 4.31
C CYS A 37 -10.24 3.50 3.86
N GLY A 38 -9.32 3.29 4.79
CA GLY A 38 -7.94 2.85 4.50
C GLY A 38 -7.89 1.55 3.72
N VAL A 39 -8.78 0.61 4.02
CA VAL A 39 -8.90 -0.64 3.26
C VAL A 39 -9.46 -0.41 1.87
N GLY A 40 -10.52 0.40 1.74
CA GLY A 40 -11.10 0.71 0.44
C GLY A 40 -10.07 1.34 -0.50
N VAL A 41 -9.32 2.34 0.00
CA VAL A 41 -8.25 3.00 -0.76
C VAL A 41 -7.09 2.04 -1.03
N PHE A 42 -6.74 1.16 -0.08
CA PHE A 42 -5.73 0.13 -0.27
C PHE A 42 -6.05 -0.79 -1.46
N VAL A 43 -7.29 -1.28 -1.57
CA VAL A 43 -7.69 -2.19 -2.66
C VAL A 43 -7.50 -1.51 -4.01
N ILE A 44 -7.88 -0.24 -4.14
CA ILE A 44 -7.69 0.52 -5.38
C ILE A 44 -6.19 0.71 -5.67
N ALA A 45 -5.40 1.08 -4.66
CA ALA A 45 -3.95 1.24 -4.80
C ALA A 45 -3.27 -0.06 -5.25
N PHE A 46 -3.64 -1.18 -4.61
CA PHE A 46 -3.11 -2.51 -4.90
C PHE A 46 -3.41 -2.91 -6.35
N VAL A 47 -4.67 -2.84 -6.77
CA VAL A 47 -5.07 -3.20 -8.14
C VAL A 47 -4.36 -2.31 -9.16
N ALA A 48 -4.29 -1.00 -8.91
CA ALA A 48 -3.60 -0.07 -9.82
C ALA A 48 -2.11 -0.40 -9.95
N ILE A 49 -1.41 -0.69 -8.85
CA ILE A 49 0.01 -1.10 -8.86
C ILE A 49 0.21 -2.43 -9.59
N VAL A 50 -0.60 -3.45 -9.30
CA VAL A 50 -0.47 -4.77 -9.94
C VAL A 50 -0.70 -4.68 -11.45
N ILE A 51 -1.77 -3.99 -11.87
CA ILE A 51 -2.07 -3.83 -13.30
C ILE A 51 -0.96 -3.03 -13.97
N SER A 52 -0.55 -1.91 -13.39
CA SER A 52 0.53 -1.09 -13.96
C SER A 52 1.84 -1.86 -14.07
N PHE A 53 2.19 -2.67 -13.07
CA PHE A 53 3.40 -3.50 -13.07
C PHE A 53 3.40 -4.52 -14.21
N ALA A 54 2.27 -5.17 -14.48
CA ALA A 54 2.18 -6.30 -15.41
C ALA A 54 1.87 -5.90 -16.86
N THR A 55 1.38 -4.68 -17.12
CA THR A 55 0.80 -4.34 -18.44
C THR A 55 1.74 -3.51 -19.33
N PRO A 56 1.80 -3.81 -20.64
CA PRO A 56 2.65 -3.10 -21.59
C PRO A 56 1.98 -1.82 -22.09
N ASN A 57 1.71 -0.84 -21.22
CA ASN A 57 1.15 0.45 -21.64
C ASN A 57 1.52 1.63 -20.75
N TRP A 58 2.80 1.70 -20.36
CA TRP A 58 3.41 2.87 -19.72
C TRP A 58 3.68 3.99 -20.73
N LEU A 59 4.14 3.63 -21.93
CA LEU A 59 4.28 4.53 -23.07
C LEU A 59 3.59 3.88 -24.28
N ALA A 60 2.89 4.68 -25.08
CA ALA A 60 2.17 4.21 -26.26
C ALA A 60 2.41 5.18 -27.42
N SER A 61 2.44 4.66 -28.64
CA SER A 61 2.45 5.46 -29.86
C SER A 61 1.03 5.74 -30.36
N ASP A 62 0.85 6.80 -31.14
CA ASP A 62 -0.42 7.00 -31.85
C ASP A 62 -0.72 5.87 -32.82
N ASP A 63 -1.84 5.18 -32.56
CA ASP A 63 -2.26 4.05 -33.36
C ASP A 63 -2.62 4.45 -34.80
N ARG A 64 -2.99 5.71 -35.03
CA ARG A 64 -3.41 6.26 -36.33
C ARG A 64 -2.25 6.44 -37.30
N ILE A 65 -1.01 6.46 -36.81
CA ILE A 65 0.18 6.64 -37.63
C ILE A 65 0.64 5.27 -38.12
N THR A 66 0.40 4.98 -39.40
CA THR A 66 0.70 3.68 -40.03
C THR A 66 2.19 3.35 -40.06
N GLY A 67 3.06 4.37 -40.07
CA GLY A 67 4.52 4.22 -40.04
C GLY A 67 5.13 4.07 -38.65
N ALA A 68 4.32 4.08 -37.57
CA ALA A 68 4.85 4.08 -36.21
C ALA A 68 5.68 2.81 -35.91
N LYS A 69 6.87 2.98 -35.33
CA LYS A 69 7.80 1.87 -35.01
C LYS A 69 7.49 1.24 -33.65
N LEU A 70 7.21 2.08 -32.64
CA LEU A 70 6.70 1.65 -31.35
C LEU A 70 5.21 1.31 -31.48
N ASN A 71 4.71 0.39 -30.66
CA ASN A 71 3.28 0.21 -30.42
C ASN A 71 2.96 0.61 -28.96
N ARG A 72 3.49 -0.18 -28.02
CA ARG A 72 3.33 0.05 -26.58
C ARG A 72 4.53 -0.46 -25.81
N LEU A 73 4.82 0.15 -24.68
CA LEU A 73 5.92 -0.22 -23.80
C LEU A 73 5.40 -0.28 -22.38
N GLY A 74 5.73 -1.35 -21.65
CA GLY A 74 5.60 -1.40 -20.19
C GLY A 74 6.94 -1.64 -19.53
N LEU A 75 6.90 -2.00 -18.25
CA LEU A 75 8.10 -2.28 -17.49
C LEU A 75 8.86 -3.50 -18.01
N TRP A 76 8.15 -4.57 -18.34
CA TRP A 76 8.77 -5.88 -18.64
C TRP A 76 8.56 -6.35 -20.07
N VAL A 77 7.57 -5.79 -20.77
CA VAL A 77 7.19 -6.22 -22.12
C VAL A 77 7.12 -4.98 -23.00
N HIS A 78 7.84 -5.03 -24.12
CA HIS A 78 7.84 -3.98 -25.14
C HIS A 78 7.19 -4.54 -26.41
N CYS A 79 6.32 -3.75 -27.03
CA CYS A 79 5.59 -4.09 -28.24
C CYS A 79 5.99 -3.13 -29.34
N PHE A 80 6.55 -3.67 -30.42
CA PHE A 80 6.97 -2.92 -31.60
C PHE A 80 6.15 -3.32 -32.82
N ARG A 81 5.91 -2.36 -33.71
CA ARG A 81 5.34 -2.63 -35.05
C ARG A 81 6.46 -2.95 -36.03
N SER A 82 7.54 -2.17 -36.01
CA SER A 82 8.73 -2.39 -36.83
C SER A 82 9.90 -1.59 -36.25
N LEU A 83 10.53 -2.11 -35.20
CA LEU A 83 11.75 -1.51 -34.66
C LEU A 83 12.96 -2.03 -35.46
N PRO A 84 13.70 -1.18 -36.18
CA PRO A 84 14.93 -1.64 -36.80
C PRO A 84 15.98 -1.97 -35.74
N ASP A 85 16.85 -2.92 -36.07
CA ASP A 85 18.03 -3.21 -35.24
C ASP A 85 18.96 -1.99 -35.22
N VAL A 86 19.25 -1.50 -34.01
CA VAL A 86 20.10 -0.32 -33.78
C VAL A 86 21.57 -0.61 -34.04
N ASN A 87 21.97 -1.88 -34.06
CA ASN A 87 23.34 -2.32 -34.32
C ASN A 87 23.57 -2.71 -35.79
N ASP A 88 22.52 -2.74 -36.62
CA ASP A 88 22.60 -3.10 -38.04
C ASP A 88 22.45 -1.85 -38.93
N ASP A 89 23.58 -1.31 -39.39
CA ASP A 89 23.63 -0.15 -40.30
C ASP A 89 22.88 -0.42 -41.62
N SER A 90 22.76 -1.69 -42.03
CA SER A 90 22.07 -2.09 -43.24
C SER A 90 20.55 -2.23 -43.06
N GLN A 91 20.05 -2.09 -41.83
CA GLN A 91 18.62 -2.11 -41.46
C GLN A 91 17.87 -3.31 -42.05
N ARG A 92 18.50 -4.49 -42.05
CA ARG A 92 17.91 -5.72 -42.61
C ARG A 92 17.06 -6.47 -41.60
N ARG A 93 17.31 -6.25 -40.31
CA ARG A 93 16.57 -6.87 -39.20
C ARG A 93 15.58 -5.91 -38.57
N PHE A 94 14.35 -6.39 -38.36
CA PHE A 94 13.27 -5.66 -37.69
C PHE A 94 12.64 -6.51 -36.58
N PHE A 95 12.37 -5.89 -35.44
CA PHE A 95 11.66 -6.49 -34.32
C PHE A 95 10.19 -6.08 -34.36
N VAL A 96 9.31 -7.09 -34.43
CA VAL A 96 7.86 -6.95 -34.49
C VAL A 96 7.21 -7.79 -33.38
N GLY A 97 6.12 -7.28 -32.83
CA GLY A 97 5.31 -7.93 -31.80
C GLY A 97 5.69 -7.51 -30.38
N CYS A 98 4.99 -8.11 -29.41
CA CYS A 98 5.25 -7.94 -27.99
C CYS A 98 6.25 -8.98 -27.50
N ARG A 99 7.32 -8.54 -26.85
CA ARG A 99 8.36 -9.43 -26.31
C ARG A 99 8.73 -9.00 -24.91
N TRP A 100 9.02 -10.00 -24.08
CA TRP A 100 9.64 -9.76 -22.78
C TRP A 100 11.04 -9.18 -23.01
N VAL A 101 11.46 -8.22 -22.18
CA VAL A 101 12.71 -7.47 -22.43
C VAL A 101 13.96 -8.34 -22.35
N TYR A 102 13.88 -9.49 -21.69
CA TYR A 102 14.97 -10.47 -21.59
C TYR A 102 14.68 -11.75 -22.40
N ASP A 103 13.85 -11.66 -23.46
CA ASP A 103 13.54 -12.78 -24.33
C ASP A 103 14.81 -13.44 -24.92
N PRO A 104 15.09 -14.72 -24.61
CA PRO A 104 16.27 -15.43 -25.12
C PRO A 104 16.05 -16.05 -26.50
N PHE A 105 14.81 -16.08 -27.00
CA PHE A 105 14.46 -16.82 -28.23
C PHE A 105 14.56 -15.98 -29.50
N THR A 106 14.63 -14.65 -29.36
CA THR A 106 14.72 -13.73 -30.50
C THR A 106 16.18 -13.40 -30.79
N THR A 107 16.68 -13.86 -31.93
CA THR A 107 18.06 -13.60 -32.36
C THR A 107 18.37 -12.11 -32.45
N GLY A 108 19.45 -11.68 -31.78
CA GLY A 108 19.91 -10.28 -31.75
C GLY A 108 19.15 -9.37 -30.78
N TYR A 109 18.15 -9.88 -30.05
CA TYR A 109 17.38 -9.06 -29.12
C TYR A 109 18.15 -8.74 -27.82
N ASP A 110 19.06 -9.64 -27.43
CA ASP A 110 20.01 -9.44 -26.33
C ASP A 110 21.05 -8.36 -26.64
N GLU A 111 21.48 -8.25 -27.89
CA GLU A 111 22.44 -7.24 -28.36
C GLU A 111 21.88 -5.80 -28.25
N ILE A 112 20.57 -5.63 -28.42
CA ILE A 112 19.91 -4.31 -28.31
C ILE A 112 19.39 -4.00 -26.90
N ARG A 113 19.66 -4.86 -25.91
CA ARG A 113 19.11 -4.69 -24.54
C ARG A 113 19.53 -3.37 -23.90
N GLY A 114 20.74 -2.88 -24.17
CA GLY A 114 21.21 -1.59 -23.67
C GLY A 114 20.39 -0.40 -24.19
N PHE A 115 19.86 -0.51 -25.41
CA PHE A 115 18.93 0.46 -25.98
C PHE A 115 17.52 0.33 -25.37
N LEU A 116 17.03 -0.89 -25.17
CA LEU A 116 15.70 -1.14 -24.60
C LEU A 116 15.62 -0.75 -23.11
N LEU A 117 16.70 -0.95 -22.36
CA LEU A 117 16.79 -0.71 -20.91
C LEU A 117 17.91 0.30 -20.58
N PRO A 118 17.73 1.59 -20.91
CA PRO A 118 18.64 2.62 -20.43
C PRO A 118 18.56 2.72 -18.90
N ALA A 119 19.55 3.38 -18.29
CA ALA A 119 19.69 3.46 -16.84
C ALA A 119 18.42 3.95 -16.10
N PHE A 120 17.69 4.92 -16.66
CA PHE A 120 16.45 5.40 -16.04
C PHE A 120 15.35 4.34 -16.05
N MET A 121 15.27 3.50 -17.09
CA MET A 121 14.27 2.44 -17.20
C MET A 121 14.54 1.35 -16.16
N ILE A 122 15.82 0.99 -15.98
CA ILE A 122 16.26 0.07 -14.92
C ILE A 122 15.91 0.65 -13.55
N ALA A 123 16.14 1.95 -13.33
CA ALA A 123 15.76 2.61 -12.08
C ALA A 123 14.23 2.57 -11.86
N THR A 124 13.43 2.89 -12.88
CA THR A 124 11.96 2.78 -12.81
C THR A 124 11.53 1.35 -12.48
N GLN A 125 12.07 0.33 -13.16
CA GLN A 125 11.79 -1.08 -12.88
C GLN A 125 12.12 -1.44 -11.43
N PHE A 126 13.31 -1.09 -10.95
CA PHE A 126 13.74 -1.41 -9.59
C PHE A 126 12.80 -0.81 -8.53
N PHE A 127 12.57 0.50 -8.58
CA PHE A 127 11.74 1.18 -7.59
C PHE A 127 10.27 0.75 -7.67
N TYR A 128 9.74 0.52 -8.89
CA TYR A 128 8.36 0.04 -9.04
C TYR A 128 8.20 -1.43 -8.62
N THR A 129 9.26 -2.24 -8.73
CA THR A 129 9.29 -3.61 -8.18
C THR A 129 9.26 -3.59 -6.64
N LEU A 130 10.02 -2.69 -6.01
CA LEU A 130 9.93 -2.51 -4.55
C LEU A 130 8.53 -2.09 -4.11
N ALA A 131 7.88 -1.20 -4.87
CA ALA A 131 6.48 -0.83 -4.63
C ALA A 131 5.53 -2.04 -4.78
N PHE A 132 5.69 -2.82 -5.85
CA PHE A 132 4.88 -4.02 -6.08
C PHE A 132 5.03 -5.05 -4.94
N ILE A 133 6.26 -5.32 -4.50
CA ILE A 133 6.53 -6.23 -3.36
C ILE A 133 5.91 -5.67 -2.08
N GLY A 134 6.08 -4.37 -1.80
CA GLY A 134 5.48 -3.73 -0.64
C GLY A 134 3.95 -3.79 -0.64
N ALA A 135 3.31 -3.64 -1.81
CA ALA A 135 1.88 -3.81 -2.00
C ALA A 135 1.42 -5.25 -1.74
N LEU A 136 2.18 -6.26 -2.20
CA LEU A 136 1.91 -7.68 -1.91
C LEU A 136 2.02 -8.01 -0.41
N VAL A 137 3.09 -7.56 0.24
CA VAL A 137 3.27 -7.73 1.70
C VAL A 137 2.14 -7.06 2.46
N SER A 138 1.73 -5.87 2.05
CA SER A 138 0.59 -5.15 2.65
C SER A 138 -0.73 -5.87 2.40
N CYS A 139 -0.92 -6.52 1.24
CA CYS A 139 -2.10 -7.33 0.97
C CYS A 139 -2.22 -8.48 1.97
N VAL A 140 -1.14 -9.23 2.20
CA VAL A 140 -1.10 -10.28 3.22
C VAL A 140 -1.40 -9.70 4.61
N GLY A 141 -0.78 -8.57 4.97
CA GLY A 141 -1.03 -7.89 6.23
C GLY A 141 -2.49 -7.47 6.42
N VAL A 142 -3.12 -6.90 5.39
CA VAL A 142 -4.53 -6.49 5.39
C VAL A 142 -5.44 -7.71 5.51
N LEU A 143 -5.15 -8.82 4.81
CA LEU A 143 -5.91 -10.06 4.95
C LEU A 143 -5.84 -10.62 6.38
N VAL A 144 -4.65 -10.64 6.99
CA VAL A 144 -4.49 -11.03 8.40
C VAL A 144 -5.27 -10.08 9.32
N PHE A 145 -5.26 -8.78 9.04
CA PHE A 145 -6.04 -7.77 9.76
C PHE A 145 -7.56 -8.00 9.64
N PHE A 146 -8.06 -8.48 8.50
CA PHE A 146 -9.48 -8.79 8.30
C PHE A 146 -9.92 -10.10 8.93
N LEU A 147 -9.17 -11.18 8.67
CA LEU A 147 -9.60 -12.55 8.95
C LEU A 147 -9.20 -13.00 10.35
N CYS A 148 -7.99 -12.67 10.79
CA CYS A 148 -7.38 -13.31 11.97
C CYS A 148 -7.26 -12.36 13.18
N ALA A 149 -7.15 -11.05 12.95
CA ALA A 149 -6.87 -10.10 14.02
C ALA A 149 -8.16 -9.40 14.51
N GLY A 150 -8.59 -9.70 15.73
CA GLY A 150 -9.54 -8.89 16.49
C GLY A 150 -8.82 -7.84 17.36
N PRO A 151 -9.50 -6.79 17.83
CA PRO A 151 -8.94 -5.79 18.74
C PRO A 151 -8.42 -6.39 20.06
N ASP A 152 -8.82 -7.60 20.41
CA ASP A 152 -8.37 -8.34 21.60
C ASP A 152 -6.97 -8.95 21.45
N GLN A 153 -6.41 -8.97 20.24
CA GLN A 153 -5.09 -9.55 19.98
C GLN A 153 -3.95 -8.60 20.39
N LYS A 154 -2.92 -9.13 21.08
CA LYS A 154 -1.81 -8.34 21.63
C LYS A 154 -1.03 -7.54 20.58
N HIS A 155 -0.88 -8.09 19.37
CA HIS A 155 -0.10 -7.50 18.28
C HIS A 155 -0.93 -6.74 17.24
N PHE A 156 -2.24 -6.55 17.47
CA PHE A 156 -3.15 -5.88 16.53
C PHE A 156 -2.66 -4.48 16.13
N VAL A 157 -2.30 -3.64 17.11
CA VAL A 157 -1.80 -2.27 16.88
C VAL A 157 -0.45 -2.28 16.14
N THR A 158 0.41 -3.24 16.45
CA THR A 158 1.73 -3.40 15.80
C THR A 158 1.57 -3.80 14.33
N LEU A 159 0.63 -4.68 14.01
CA LEU A 159 0.32 -5.08 12.64
C LEU A 159 -0.13 -3.89 11.80
N ILE A 160 -1.09 -3.09 12.30
CA ILE A 160 -1.58 -1.89 11.59
C ILE A 160 -0.44 -0.88 11.39
N LYS A 161 0.41 -0.69 12.41
CA LYS A 161 1.60 0.16 12.34
C LYS A 161 2.53 -0.27 11.21
N LEU A 162 2.81 -1.57 11.13
CA LEU A 162 3.67 -2.16 10.11
C LEU A 162 3.09 -1.95 8.71
N ILE A 163 1.80 -2.26 8.51
CA ILE A 163 1.11 -2.05 7.22
C ILE A 163 1.20 -0.58 6.81
N GLY A 164 0.96 0.35 7.75
CA GLY A 164 1.07 1.79 7.50
C GLY A 164 2.44 2.21 6.97
N TYR A 165 3.53 1.76 7.62
CA TYR A 165 4.89 2.08 7.15
C TYR A 165 5.26 1.39 5.84
N VAL A 166 4.86 0.14 5.63
CA VAL A 166 5.12 -0.58 4.37
C VAL A 166 4.39 0.12 3.21
N MET A 167 3.15 0.56 3.41
CA MET A 167 2.40 1.32 2.39
C MET A 167 3.00 2.72 2.14
N LEU A 168 3.54 3.41 3.16
CA LEU A 168 4.30 4.64 2.94
C LEU A 168 5.57 4.39 2.11
N GLY A 169 6.35 3.36 2.46
CA GLY A 169 7.53 2.97 1.70
C GLY A 169 7.19 2.60 0.25
N THR A 170 6.08 1.88 0.04
CA THR A 170 5.51 1.54 -1.27
C THR A 170 5.16 2.79 -2.07
N GLY A 171 4.50 3.76 -1.46
CA GLY A 171 4.15 5.03 -2.11
C GLY A 171 5.38 5.86 -2.48
N VAL A 172 6.39 5.92 -1.61
CA VAL A 172 7.65 6.65 -1.89
C VAL A 172 8.43 5.98 -3.01
N SER A 173 8.59 4.65 -2.99
CA SER A 173 9.28 3.95 -4.08
C SER A 173 8.54 4.08 -5.41
N ALA A 174 7.21 3.94 -5.41
CA ALA A 174 6.39 4.15 -6.60
C ALA A 174 6.50 5.59 -7.12
N ALA A 175 6.56 6.59 -6.23
CA ALA A 175 6.75 7.98 -6.60
C ALA A 175 8.09 8.21 -7.31
N ILE A 176 9.18 7.65 -6.79
CA ILE A 176 10.51 7.74 -7.44
C ILE A 176 10.44 7.13 -8.85
N ALA A 177 9.86 5.92 -8.99
CA ALA A 177 9.73 5.25 -10.28
C ALA A 177 8.91 6.08 -11.31
N VAL A 178 7.75 6.59 -10.88
CA VAL A 178 6.85 7.39 -11.73
C VAL A 178 7.50 8.71 -12.12
N ILE A 179 8.19 9.40 -11.21
CA ILE A 179 8.89 10.66 -11.50
C ILE A 179 10.03 10.42 -12.50
N VAL A 180 10.86 9.40 -12.27
CA VAL A 180 11.95 9.05 -13.19
C VAL A 180 11.41 8.74 -14.59
N PHE A 181 10.33 7.95 -14.68
CA PHE A 181 9.72 7.65 -15.97
C PHE A 181 9.05 8.86 -16.62
N ALA A 182 8.41 9.74 -15.83
CA ALA A 182 7.83 10.99 -16.34
C ALA A 182 8.89 11.89 -16.98
N CYS A 183 10.07 12.00 -16.36
CA CYS A 183 11.15 12.86 -16.83
C CYS A 183 11.86 12.33 -18.08
N PHE A 184 12.04 11.01 -18.18
CA PHE A 184 12.92 10.40 -19.20
C PHE A 184 12.21 9.48 -20.19
N GLY A 185 11.01 8.98 -19.86
CA GLY A 185 10.30 7.96 -20.62
C GLY A 185 9.84 8.39 -22.01
N ASN A 186 9.72 9.70 -22.28
CA ASN A 186 9.43 10.22 -23.62
C ASN A 186 10.46 11.25 -24.11
N ARG A 187 11.71 11.14 -23.64
CA ARG A 187 12.78 12.05 -24.07
C ARG A 187 13.22 11.76 -25.50
N ASN A 188 13.58 12.83 -26.23
CA ASN A 188 14.18 12.74 -27.55
C ASN A 188 15.43 11.84 -27.52
N GLY A 189 15.56 10.93 -28.49
CA GLY A 189 16.75 10.10 -28.68
C GLY A 189 16.76 8.75 -27.97
N TRP A 190 15.68 8.36 -27.28
CA TRP A 190 15.53 6.99 -26.76
C TRP A 190 14.58 6.14 -27.59
N MET A 191 13.27 6.37 -27.47
CA MET A 191 12.29 5.65 -28.30
C MET A 191 12.08 6.36 -29.65
N PRO A 192 11.92 5.59 -30.75
CA PRO A 192 11.65 6.17 -32.06
C PRO A 192 10.32 6.94 -32.02
N GLU A 193 10.27 8.00 -32.82
CA GLU A 193 9.06 8.81 -33.00
C GLU A 193 8.49 9.33 -31.67
N HIS A 194 9.35 9.77 -30.76
CA HIS A 194 8.96 10.32 -29.46
C HIS A 194 7.88 11.42 -29.54
N ALA A 195 7.84 12.17 -30.64
CA ALA A 195 6.82 13.20 -30.89
C ALA A 195 5.40 12.62 -31.01
N ASN A 196 5.30 11.35 -31.41
CA ASN A 196 4.05 10.60 -31.58
C ASN A 196 3.75 9.67 -30.39
N ASN A 197 4.63 9.64 -29.40
CA ASN A 197 4.49 8.80 -28.21
C ASN A 197 3.90 9.61 -27.06
N TRP A 198 3.02 8.98 -26.29
CA TRP A 198 2.40 9.55 -25.10
C TRP A 198 2.40 8.56 -23.94
N PHE A 199 2.21 9.09 -22.73
CA PHE A 199 2.04 8.25 -21.54
C PHE A 199 0.76 7.43 -21.65
N GLY A 200 0.90 6.10 -21.52
CA GLY A 200 -0.22 5.18 -21.64
C GLY A 200 -1.03 5.05 -20.35
N TRP A 201 -2.16 4.35 -20.43
CA TRP A 201 -3.08 4.21 -19.29
C TRP A 201 -2.46 3.47 -18.09
N SER A 202 -1.49 2.57 -18.30
CA SER A 202 -0.81 1.87 -17.21
C SER A 202 0.08 2.81 -16.41
N PHE A 203 0.65 3.84 -17.06
CA PHE A 203 1.38 4.89 -16.36
C PHE A 203 0.43 5.76 -15.52
N VAL A 204 -0.76 6.07 -16.02
CA VAL A 204 -1.79 6.78 -15.23
C VAL A 204 -2.20 5.96 -14.01
N LEU A 205 -2.42 4.64 -14.17
CA LEU A 205 -2.65 3.75 -13.04
C LEU A 205 -1.45 3.71 -12.07
N ALA A 206 -0.22 3.83 -12.58
CA ALA A 206 0.96 3.93 -11.73
C ALA A 206 0.88 5.16 -10.82
N CYS A 207 0.57 6.34 -11.39
CA CYS A 207 0.37 7.58 -10.65
C CYS A 207 -0.75 7.46 -9.60
N VAL A 208 -1.90 6.90 -9.98
CA VAL A 208 -3.03 6.68 -9.06
C VAL A 208 -2.62 5.74 -7.92
N GLY A 209 -1.98 4.61 -8.26
CA GLY A 209 -1.47 3.64 -7.29
C GLY A 209 -0.48 4.25 -6.31
N THR A 210 0.42 5.13 -6.78
CA THR A 210 1.37 5.88 -5.95
C THR A 210 0.64 6.77 -4.93
N VAL A 211 -0.26 7.65 -5.38
CA VAL A 211 -0.98 8.59 -4.50
C VAL A 211 -1.81 7.81 -3.47
N PHE A 212 -2.54 6.80 -3.93
CA PHE A 212 -3.43 6.05 -3.04
C PHE A 212 -2.64 5.18 -2.06
N SER A 213 -1.43 4.73 -2.41
CA SER A 213 -0.54 4.04 -1.47
C SER A 213 -0.09 4.96 -0.32
N LEU A 214 0.25 6.21 -0.62
CA LEU A 214 0.60 7.20 0.41
C LEU A 214 -0.60 7.51 1.31
N VAL A 215 -1.77 7.76 0.73
CA VAL A 215 -3.02 8.01 1.48
C VAL A 215 -3.35 6.80 2.37
N THR A 216 -3.22 5.59 1.84
CA THR A 216 -3.44 4.34 2.59
C THR A 216 -2.48 4.23 3.78
N GLY A 217 -1.19 4.52 3.58
CA GLY A 217 -0.20 4.52 4.67
C GLY A 217 -0.59 5.48 5.80
N ILE A 218 -1.02 6.69 5.46
CA ILE A 218 -1.48 7.70 6.45
C ILE A 218 -2.75 7.22 7.16
N LEU A 219 -3.72 6.64 6.45
CA LEU A 219 -4.96 6.13 7.03
C LEU A 219 -4.72 4.97 8.00
N PHE A 220 -3.79 4.05 7.69
CA PHE A 220 -3.43 2.99 8.63
C PHE A 220 -2.66 3.51 9.85
N LEU A 221 -1.76 4.48 9.69
CA LEU A 221 -1.07 5.09 10.84
C LEU A 221 -2.04 5.90 11.74
N THR A 222 -3.04 6.55 11.16
CA THR A 222 -4.09 7.21 11.94
C THR A 222 -4.99 6.20 12.67
N GLU A 223 -5.39 5.11 12.01
CA GLU A 223 -6.11 4.00 12.66
C GLU A 223 -5.29 3.43 13.82
N GLN A 224 -3.99 3.19 13.62
CA GLN A 224 -3.07 2.73 14.66
C GLN A 224 -3.06 3.68 15.86
N ASN A 225 -2.97 4.98 15.64
CA ASN A 225 -2.95 5.98 16.71
C ASN A 225 -4.25 6.00 17.50
N VAL A 226 -5.40 5.91 16.83
CA VAL A 226 -6.71 5.86 17.48
C VAL A 226 -6.86 4.57 18.29
N GLN A 227 -6.50 3.42 17.72
CA GLN A 227 -6.60 2.12 18.42
C GLN A 227 -5.64 2.03 19.62
N ALA A 228 -4.44 2.59 19.50
CA ALA A 228 -3.49 2.66 20.62
C ALA A 228 -4.03 3.49 21.80
N LYS A 229 -4.64 4.65 21.51
CA LYS A 229 -5.28 5.50 22.53
C LYS A 229 -6.44 4.79 23.22
N LYS A 230 -7.34 4.16 22.45
CA LYS A 230 -8.47 3.38 23.00
C LYS A 230 -7.99 2.24 23.92
N ARG A 231 -6.94 1.52 23.51
CA ARG A 231 -6.37 0.44 24.31
C ARG A 231 -5.74 0.95 25.61
N LYS A 232 -5.10 2.12 25.60
CA LYS A 232 -4.56 2.75 26.82
C LYS A 232 -5.68 3.13 27.78
N GLN A 233 -6.72 3.81 27.30
CA GLN A 233 -7.89 4.20 28.10
C GLN A 233 -8.64 3.01 28.72
N PHE A 234 -8.77 1.92 27.97
CA PHE A 234 -9.40 0.70 28.47
C PHE A 234 -8.60 0.07 29.62
N LYS A 235 -7.27 -0.01 29.49
CA LYS A 235 -6.38 -0.49 30.56
C LYS A 235 -6.46 0.39 31.80
N GLU A 236 -6.40 1.72 31.64
CA GLU A 236 -6.50 2.67 32.75
C GLU A 236 -7.83 2.54 33.50
N SER A 237 -8.92 2.27 32.77
CA SER A 237 -10.25 2.06 33.35
C SER A 237 -10.29 0.74 34.15
N GLN A 238 -9.74 -0.36 33.62
CA GLN A 238 -9.62 -1.62 34.35
C GLN A 238 -8.81 -1.48 35.65
N THR A 239 -7.65 -0.83 35.59
CA THR A 239 -6.82 -0.59 36.78
C THR A 239 -7.55 0.26 37.82
N ARG A 240 -8.32 1.27 37.39
CA ARG A 240 -9.15 2.06 38.32
C ARG A 240 -10.24 1.21 39.00
N PHE A 241 -10.90 0.31 38.27
CA PHE A 241 -11.91 -0.58 38.86
C PHE A 241 -11.30 -1.55 39.89
N GLU A 242 -10.14 -2.14 39.59
CA GLU A 242 -9.43 -3.02 40.51
C GLU A 242 -9.02 -2.30 41.81
N LEU A 243 -8.53 -1.05 41.70
CA LEU A 243 -8.17 -0.23 42.85
C LEU A 243 -9.38 0.15 43.73
N VAL A 244 -10.58 0.29 43.14
CA VAL A 244 -11.81 0.58 43.88
C VAL A 244 -12.32 -0.68 44.58
N GLN A 245 -12.30 -1.85 43.93
CA GLN A 245 -12.71 -3.11 44.55
C GLN A 245 -11.75 -3.59 45.64
N GLY A 246 -10.44 -3.39 45.49
CA GLY A 246 -9.45 -3.80 46.50
C GLY A 246 -9.42 -2.96 47.78
N LYS A 247 -10.22 -1.89 47.87
CA LYS A 247 -10.35 -1.04 49.07
C LYS A 247 -11.64 -1.29 49.87
N ALA A 248 -12.49 -2.22 49.42
CA ALA A 248 -13.74 -2.60 50.09
C ALA A 248 -13.55 -3.85 50.95
#